data_AF-H9M8M4-F1
#
_entry.id   AF-H9M8M4-F1
#
_cell.length_a   1.000
_cell.length_b   1.000
_cell.length_c   1.000
_cell.angle_alpha   90.00
_cell.angle_beta   90.00
_cell.angle_gamma   90.00
#
_symmetry.space_group_name_H-M   'P 1'
#
loop_
_entity.id
_entity.type
_entity.pdbx_description
1 polymer ?
#
loop_
_entity_poly.entity_id
_entity_poly.type
_entity_poly.pdbx_seq_one_letter_code
_entity_poly.pdbx_strand_id
1 'polypeptide(L)'
;MVGSCVAAMPFIKMIPTSVLWGYFAFMAIESLPGNQFWERILLLLTAPSRRYKVLEQSHASFVETVPFKIIVLFTVFQTCYLLVCFGITWIPIAGVLFPLLIMLLVPARQYVLPKFFKGVHLQELDAAEYEEATGLPY
;
A
#
# COMPACT_ATOMS: atom_id res chain seq x y z
N MET A 1 -15.85 -23.04 -14.64
CA MET A 1 -14.41 -23.36 -14.79
C MET A 1 -13.77 -23.87 -13.50
N VAL A 2 -14.02 -23.30 -12.30
CA VAL A 2 -13.45 -23.88 -11.06
C VAL A 2 -13.93 -25.32 -10.83
N GLY A 3 -15.20 -25.62 -11.15
CA GLY A 3 -15.74 -26.99 -11.09
C GLY A 3 -15.04 -27.99 -12.01
N SER A 4 -14.52 -27.58 -13.17
CA SER A 4 -13.75 -28.47 -14.06
C SER A 4 -12.33 -28.73 -13.54
N CYS A 5 -11.78 -27.86 -12.69
CA CYS A 5 -10.50 -28.12 -12.02
C CYS A 5 -10.58 -29.32 -11.05
N VAL A 6 -11.77 -29.69 -10.58
CA VAL A 6 -11.99 -30.89 -9.77
C VAL A 6 -11.65 -32.16 -10.57
N ALA A 7 -11.88 -32.18 -11.88
CA ALA A 7 -11.48 -33.30 -12.74
C ALA A 7 -9.95 -33.38 -12.92
N ALA A 8 -9.23 -32.25 -12.81
CA ALA A 8 -7.77 -32.18 -12.90
C ALA A 8 -7.06 -32.40 -11.54
N MET A 9 -7.82 -32.60 -10.46
CA MET A 9 -7.30 -32.82 -9.10
C MET A 9 -6.25 -33.94 -8.96
N PRO A 10 -6.30 -35.09 -9.68
CA PRO A 10 -5.22 -36.09 -9.60
C PRO A 10 -3.85 -35.53 -10.03
N PHE A 11 -3.80 -34.62 -11.00
CA PHE A 11 -2.57 -33.95 -11.42
C PHE A 11 -2.15 -32.85 -10.45
N ILE A 12 -3.11 -32.07 -9.94
CA ILE A 12 -2.84 -30.99 -8.96
C ILE A 12 -2.20 -31.54 -7.68
N LYS A 13 -2.60 -32.74 -7.24
CA LYS A 13 -2.03 -33.40 -6.05
C LYS A 13 -0.54 -33.76 -6.20
N MET A 14 -0.01 -33.83 -7.43
CA MET A 14 1.42 -34.10 -7.66
C MET A 14 2.29 -32.85 -7.45
N ILE A 15 1.68 -31.67 -7.34
CA ILE A 15 2.41 -30.41 -7.15
C ILE A 15 2.88 -30.33 -5.70
N PRO A 16 4.20 -30.18 -5.45
CA PRO A 16 4.71 -30.01 -4.10
C PRO A 16 4.14 -28.77 -3.43
N THR A 17 3.80 -28.86 -2.15
CA THR A 17 3.27 -27.72 -1.38
C THR A 17 4.25 -26.55 -1.29
N SER A 18 5.56 -26.80 -1.43
CA SER A 18 6.60 -25.76 -1.52
C SER A 18 6.39 -24.79 -2.70
N VAL A 19 5.86 -25.27 -3.82
CA VAL A 19 5.58 -24.43 -5.00
C VAL A 19 4.46 -23.42 -4.67
N LEU A 20 3.47 -23.83 -3.88
CA LEU A 20 2.39 -22.94 -3.45
C LEU A 20 2.90 -21.81 -2.55
N TRP A 21 3.86 -22.09 -1.66
CA TRP A 21 4.49 -21.03 -0.85
C TRP A 21 5.23 -20.00 -1.73
N GLY A 22 5.96 -20.46 -2.75
CA GLY A 22 6.58 -19.58 -3.74
C GLY A 22 5.56 -18.75 -4.50
N TYR A 23 4.44 -19.37 -4.91
CA TYR A 23 3.35 -18.67 -5.59
C TYR A 23 2.64 -17.64 -4.69
N PHE A 24 2.40 -17.96 -3.41
CA PHE A 24 1.84 -17.01 -2.45
C PHE A 24 2.77 -15.81 -2.23
N ALA A 25 4.08 -16.03 -2.11
CA ALA A 25 5.06 -14.95 -2.01
C ALA A 25 5.08 -14.08 -3.28
N PHE A 26 5.06 -14.70 -4.46
CA PHE A 26 4.97 -13.99 -5.74
C PHE A 26 3.70 -13.13 -5.84
N MET A 27 2.52 -13.71 -5.57
CA MET A 27 1.27 -12.95 -5.57
C MET A 27 1.28 -11.80 -4.56
N ALA A 28 1.86 -12.00 -3.38
CA ALA A 28 2.00 -10.95 -2.38
C ALA A 28 2.86 -9.79 -2.91
N ILE A 29 3.99 -10.09 -3.56
CA ILE A 29 4.88 -9.06 -4.14
C ILE A 29 4.22 -8.35 -5.32
N GLU A 30 3.58 -9.09 -6.23
CA GLU A 30 2.89 -8.51 -7.39
C GLU A 30 1.68 -7.65 -7.02
N SER A 31 1.17 -7.78 -5.79
CA SER A 31 0.10 -6.90 -5.29
C SER A 31 0.60 -5.52 -4.81
N LEU A 32 1.91 -5.31 -4.75
CA LEU A 32 2.51 -4.07 -4.24
C LEU A 32 2.63 -2.95 -5.29
N PRO A 33 3.04 -3.19 -6.55
CA PRO A 33 3.05 -2.17 -7.59
C PRO A 33 1.65 -1.59 -7.85
N GLY A 34 1.55 -0.28 -8.09
CA GLY A 34 0.27 0.43 -8.26
C GLY A 34 -0.44 0.77 -6.95
N ASN A 35 0.16 0.43 -5.80
CA ASN A 35 -0.31 0.86 -4.50
C ASN A 35 0.42 2.15 -4.07
N GLN A 36 -0.29 3.28 -4.10
CA GLN A 36 0.25 4.58 -3.68
C GLN A 36 0.91 4.56 -2.29
N PHE A 37 0.37 3.81 -1.33
CA PHE A 37 0.96 3.70 -0.01
C PHE A 37 2.32 2.99 -0.04
N TRP A 38 2.44 1.94 -0.84
CA TRP A 38 3.72 1.23 -1.03
C TRP A 38 4.76 2.11 -1.73
N GLU A 39 4.35 2.84 -2.77
CA GLU A 39 5.22 3.80 -3.46
C GLU A 39 5.74 4.89 -2.53
N ARG A 40 4.90 5.41 -1.62
CA ARG A 40 5.34 6.35 -0.59
C ARG A 40 6.35 5.73 0.38
N ILE A 41 6.16 4.47 0.80
CA ILE A 41 7.16 3.77 1.64
C ILE A 41 8.51 3.67 0.90
N LEU A 42 8.50 3.27 -0.37
CA LEU A 42 9.72 3.21 -1.20
C LEU A 42 10.38 4.59 -1.35
N LEU A 43 9.58 5.66 -1.52
CA LEU A 43 10.07 7.03 -1.58
C LEU A 43 10.74 7.46 -0.26
N LEU A 44 10.19 7.03 0.89
CA LEU A 44 10.75 7.29 2.22
C LEU A 44 12.09 6.56 2.43
N LEU A 45 12.20 5.32 1.95
CA LEU A 45 13.43 4.53 2.00
C LEU A 45 14.49 4.99 0.98
N THR A 46 14.09 5.74 -0.04
CA THR A 46 15.00 6.31 -1.03
C THR A 46 15.81 7.44 -0.43
N ALA A 47 17.14 7.34 -0.53
CA ALA A 47 18.08 8.33 -0.04
C ALA A 47 17.79 9.72 -0.64
N PRO A 48 17.86 10.82 0.15
CA PRO A 48 17.55 12.16 -0.34
C PRO A 48 18.32 12.56 -1.60
N SER A 49 19.58 12.14 -1.72
CA SER A 49 20.45 12.39 -2.87
C SER A 49 20.01 11.67 -4.16
N ARG A 50 19.12 10.69 -4.09
CA ARG A 50 18.65 9.88 -5.24
C ARG A 50 17.21 10.19 -5.63
N ARG A 51 16.50 11.02 -4.86
CA ARG A 51 15.08 11.33 -5.10
C ARG A 51 14.83 12.07 -6.41
N TYR A 52 15.79 12.87 -6.88
CA TYR A 52 15.65 13.55 -8.17
C TYR A 52 15.45 12.54 -9.31
N LYS A 53 16.10 11.37 -9.26
CA LYS A 53 15.94 10.31 -10.27
C LYS A 53 14.54 9.73 -10.33
N VAL A 54 13.80 9.79 -9.22
CA VAL A 54 12.39 9.36 -9.18
C VAL A 54 11.53 10.32 -9.99
N LEU A 55 11.85 11.62 -9.96
CA LEU A 55 11.16 12.65 -10.75
C LEU A 55 11.46 12.56 -12.26
N GLU A 56 12.59 11.96 -12.64
CA GLU A 56 12.96 11.76 -14.04
C GLU A 56 12.15 10.63 -14.71
N GLN A 57 11.58 9.72 -13.91
CA GLN A 57 10.75 8.62 -14.40
C GLN A 57 9.27 8.99 -14.26
N SER A 58 8.35 8.24 -14.88
CA SER A 58 6.93 8.37 -14.54
C SER A 58 6.75 8.14 -13.05
N HIS A 59 6.16 9.12 -12.37
CA HIS A 59 6.02 9.10 -10.92
C HIS A 59 4.65 9.66 -10.53
N ALA A 60 4.21 9.33 -9.32
CA ALA A 60 2.93 9.80 -8.85
C ALA A 60 2.90 11.33 -8.67
N SER A 61 1.82 11.97 -9.14
CA SER A 61 1.63 13.42 -9.14
C SER A 61 1.80 14.09 -7.76
N PHE A 62 1.48 13.36 -6.68
CA PHE A 62 1.60 13.85 -5.31
C PHE A 62 3.04 14.26 -4.91
N VAL A 63 4.07 13.74 -5.60
CA VAL A 63 5.47 14.06 -5.31
C VAL A 63 5.81 15.50 -5.68
N GLU A 64 5.13 16.05 -6.69
CA GLU A 64 5.32 17.44 -7.14
C GLU A 64 4.41 18.42 -6.38
N THR A 65 3.21 18.00 -6.01
CA THR A 65 2.17 18.88 -5.44
C THR A 65 2.27 19.02 -3.91
N VAL A 66 2.82 18.02 -3.21
CA VAL A 66 2.83 17.99 -1.74
C VAL A 66 4.25 18.12 -1.17
N PRO A 67 4.48 19.00 -0.18
CA PRO A 67 5.79 19.10 0.47
C PRO A 67 6.22 17.77 1.09
N PHE A 68 7.46 17.34 0.82
CA PHE A 68 7.99 16.04 1.27
C PHE A 68 7.81 15.76 2.77
N LYS A 69 7.93 16.77 3.64
CA LYS A 69 7.70 16.63 5.09
C LYS A 69 6.30 16.13 5.43
N ILE A 70 5.30 16.56 4.65
CA ILE A 70 3.90 16.16 4.82
C ILE A 70 3.70 14.72 4.35
N ILE A 71 4.31 14.35 3.22
CA ILE A 71 4.32 12.97 2.71
C ILE A 71 4.90 12.02 3.75
N VAL A 72 6.03 12.37 4.37
CA VAL A 72 6.67 11.56 5.42
C VAL A 72 5.74 11.41 6.62
N LEU A 73 5.21 12.52 7.16
CA LEU A 73 4.37 12.48 8.34
C LEU A 73 3.13 11.62 8.13
N PHE A 74 2.48 11.77 6.97
CA PHE A 74 1.31 11.00 6.60
C PHE A 74 1.62 9.50 6.44
N THR A 75 2.70 9.18 5.73
CA THR A 75 3.10 7.78 5.46
C THR A 75 3.55 7.08 6.73
N VAL A 76 4.26 7.76 7.64
CA VAL A 76 4.63 7.22 8.95
C VAL A 76 3.38 6.93 9.78
N PHE A 77 2.40 7.85 9.82
CA PHE A 77 1.13 7.61 10.50
C PHE A 77 0.40 6.38 9.95
N GLN A 78 0.26 6.29 8.62
CA GLN A 78 -0.35 5.13 7.95
C GLN A 78 0.41 3.82 8.24
N THR A 79 1.74 3.86 8.24
CA THR A 79 2.58 2.69 8.53
C THR A 79 2.44 2.25 9.98
N CYS A 80 2.47 3.17 10.94
CA CYS A 80 2.23 2.87 12.35
C CYS A 80 0.86 2.21 12.55
N TYR A 81 -0.18 2.74 11.92
CA TYR A 81 -1.52 2.17 12.00
C TYR A 81 -1.57 0.75 11.40
N LEU A 82 -0.95 0.54 10.22
CA LEU A 82 -0.85 -0.77 9.59
C LEU A 82 -0.12 -1.76 10.50
N LEU A 83 0.99 -1.37 11.13
CA LEU A 83 1.74 -2.24 12.04
C LEU A 83 0.93 -2.60 13.30
N VAL A 84 0.12 -1.67 13.82
CA VAL A 84 -0.80 -1.95 14.92
C VAL A 84 -1.86 -2.97 14.50
N CYS A 85 -2.50 -2.77 13.34
CA CYS A 85 -3.48 -3.73 12.82
C CYS A 85 -2.85 -5.09 12.54
N PHE A 86 -1.69 -5.10 11.89
CA PHE A 86 -0.92 -6.31 11.62
C PHE A 86 -0.58 -7.01 12.94
N GLY A 87 -0.04 -6.33 13.95
CA GLY A 87 0.24 -6.93 15.25
C GLY A 87 -1.00 -7.53 15.93
N ILE A 88 -2.17 -6.88 15.80
CA ILE A 88 -3.43 -7.42 16.35
C ILE A 88 -3.86 -8.71 15.64
N THR A 89 -3.60 -8.86 14.33
CA THR A 89 -3.94 -10.09 13.61
C THR A 89 -3.18 -11.34 14.11
N TRP A 90 -2.07 -11.17 14.83
CA TRP A 90 -1.34 -12.29 15.45
C TRP A 90 -2.00 -12.80 16.73
N ILE A 91 -2.99 -12.07 17.27
CA ILE A 91 -3.76 -12.47 18.45
C ILE A 91 -5.03 -13.19 17.97
N PRO A 92 -5.23 -14.49 18.26
CA PRO A 92 -6.32 -15.29 17.66
C PRO A 92 -7.73 -14.71 17.85
N ILE A 93 -8.01 -14.16 19.03
CA ILE A 93 -9.33 -13.59 19.37
C ILE A 93 -9.48 -12.17 18.82
N ALA A 94 -8.44 -11.35 18.91
CA ALA A 94 -8.49 -9.95 18.46
C ALA A 94 -8.34 -9.81 16.94
N GLY A 95 -7.70 -10.77 16.26
CA GLY A 95 -7.56 -10.80 14.81
C GLY A 95 -8.90 -10.88 14.08
N VAL A 96 -9.93 -11.46 14.69
CA VAL A 96 -11.30 -11.45 14.16
C VAL A 96 -11.87 -10.03 14.07
N LEU A 97 -11.40 -9.10 14.91
CA LEU A 97 -11.83 -7.70 14.93
C LEU A 97 -11.14 -6.84 13.87
N PHE A 98 -10.25 -7.38 13.03
CA PHE A 98 -9.55 -6.60 12.00
C PHE A 98 -10.48 -5.76 11.11
N PRO A 99 -11.69 -6.20 10.71
CA PRO A 99 -12.58 -5.38 9.88
C PRO A 99 -13.10 -4.16 10.64
N LEU A 100 -13.30 -4.27 11.96
CA LEU A 100 -13.71 -3.15 12.81
C LEU A 100 -12.58 -2.12 12.92
N LEU A 101 -11.32 -2.58 13.02
CA LEU A 101 -10.17 -1.70 13.00
C LEU A 101 -10.14 -0.91 11.68
N ILE A 102 -10.25 -1.58 10.53
CA ILE A 102 -10.30 -0.91 9.23
C ILE A 102 -11.48 0.08 9.17
N MET A 103 -12.66 -0.27 9.70
CA MET A 103 -13.78 0.68 9.76
C MET A 103 -13.48 1.91 10.61
N LEU A 104 -12.65 1.79 11.66
CA LEU A 104 -12.20 2.91 12.49
C LEU A 104 -11.25 3.86 11.73
N LEU A 105 -10.64 3.43 10.62
CA LEU A 105 -9.93 4.34 9.73
C LEU A 105 -10.84 5.37 9.08
N VAL A 106 -12.13 5.05 8.85
CA VAL A 106 -13.08 5.99 8.25
C VAL A 106 -13.27 7.24 9.12
N PRO A 107 -13.66 7.15 10.41
CA PRO A 107 -13.73 8.32 11.26
C PRO A 107 -12.37 8.95 11.54
N ALA A 108 -11.28 8.17 11.60
CA ALA A 108 -9.93 8.74 11.72
C ALA A 108 -9.61 9.64 10.51
N ARG A 109 -9.92 9.17 9.30
CA ARG A 109 -9.75 9.92 8.04
C ARG A 109 -10.61 11.17 7.99
N GLN A 110 -11.85 11.10 8.46
CA GLN A 110 -12.80 12.23 8.37
C GLN A 110 -12.58 13.29 9.46
N TYR A 111 -12.15 12.91 10.67
CA TYR A 111 -12.12 13.84 11.81
C TYR A 111 -10.73 14.11 12.38
N VAL A 112 -9.80 13.18 12.26
CA VAL A 112 -8.44 13.30 12.84
C VAL A 112 -7.51 13.92 11.81
N LEU A 113 -7.45 13.36 10.60
CA LEU A 113 -6.55 13.81 9.53
C LEU A 113 -6.73 15.30 9.16
N PRO A 114 -7.95 15.84 8.98
CA PRO A 114 -8.15 17.25 8.62
C PRO A 114 -7.72 18.24 9.70
N LYS A 115 -7.50 17.79 10.95
CA LYS A 115 -6.99 18.64 12.04
C LYS A 115 -5.46 18.81 11.97
N PHE A 116 -4.75 17.86 11.37
CA PHE A 116 -3.28 17.86 11.31
C PHE A 116 -2.73 18.29 9.95
N PHE A 117 -3.51 18.14 8.88
CA PHE A 117 -3.07 18.39 7.51
C PHE A 117 -4.01 19.36 6.78
N LYS A 118 -3.47 20.15 5.86
CA LYS A 118 -4.29 21.00 4.98
C LYS A 118 -5.11 20.12 4.04
N GLY A 119 -6.36 20.51 3.79
CA GLY A 119 -7.30 19.75 2.94
C GLY A 119 -6.76 19.42 1.55
N VAL A 120 -6.05 20.37 0.91
CA VAL A 120 -5.44 20.17 -0.41
C VAL A 120 -4.39 19.05 -0.40
N HIS A 121 -3.51 19.01 0.61
CA HIS A 121 -2.50 17.96 0.72
C HIS A 121 -3.12 16.60 1.05
N LEU A 122 -4.21 16.58 1.83
CA LEU A 122 -4.93 15.33 2.09
C LEU A 122 -5.61 14.80 0.84
N GLN A 123 -6.23 15.67 0.05
CA GLN A 123 -6.91 15.27 -1.18
C GLN A 123 -5.95 14.62 -2.18
N GLU A 124 -4.75 15.17 -2.33
CA GLU A 124 -3.69 14.63 -3.19
C GLU A 124 -3.13 13.29 -2.66
N LEU A 125 -2.89 13.17 -1.35
CA LEU A 125 -2.31 11.96 -0.75
C LEU A 125 -3.29 10.79 -0.59
N ASP A 126 -4.57 11.08 -0.70
CA ASP A 126 -5.70 10.19 -0.40
C ASP A 126 -6.68 10.07 -1.57
N ALA A 127 -6.25 10.55 -2.75
CA ALA A 127 -6.95 10.41 -4.01
C ALA A 127 -7.10 8.93 -4.36
N ALA A 128 -8.33 8.51 -4.69
CA ALA A 128 -8.61 7.15 -5.13
C ALA A 128 -8.09 6.89 -6.56
N GLU A 129 -7.90 7.94 -7.33
CA GLU A 129 -7.39 7.88 -8.69
C GLU A 129 -5.86 7.99 -8.66
N TYR A 130 -5.21 7.05 -9.35
CA TYR A 130 -3.77 7.07 -9.52
C TYR A 130 -3.42 7.95 -10.71
N GLU A 131 -2.96 9.16 -10.42
CA GLU A 131 -2.53 10.11 -11.45
C GLU A 131 -1.00 10.07 -11.55
N GLU A 132 -0.50 9.47 -12.63
CA GLU A 132 0.91 9.52 -13.00
C GLU A 132 1.23 10.85 -13.67
N ALA A 133 2.20 11.57 -13.13
CA ALA A 133 2.83 12.68 -13.83
C ALA A 133 3.89 12.12 -14.79
N THR A 134 3.86 12.59 -16.04
CA THR A 134 4.93 12.31 -17.00
C THR A 134 6.23 12.96 -16.52
N GLY A 135 7.32 12.18 -16.46
CA GLY A 135 8.64 12.71 -16.07
C GLY A 135 9.03 13.92 -16.93
N LEU A 136 9.62 14.93 -16.30
CA LEU A 136 10.01 16.17 -16.98
C LEU A 136 11.10 15.87 -18.03
N PRO A 137 10.87 16.18 -19.32
CA PRO A 137 11.94 16.12 -20.32
C PRO A 137 12.88 17.31 -20.09
N TYR A 138 14.14 17.01 -19.80
CA TYR A 138 15.23 17.99 -19.87
C TYR A 138 15.67 18.23 -21.32
#